data_AF-A0A3D2Q612-F1
#
_entry.id   AF-A0A3D2Q612-F1
#
_cell.length_a   1.000
_cell.length_b   1.000
_cell.length_c   1.000
_cell.angle_alpha   90.00
_cell.angle_beta   90.00
_cell.angle_gamma   90.00
#
_symmetry.space_group_name_H-M   'P 1'
#
loop_
_entity.id
_entity.type
_entity.pdbx_description
1 polymer ?
#
loop_
_entity_poly.entity_id
_entity_poly.type
_entity_poly.pdbx_seq_one_letter_code
_entity_poly.pdbx_strand_id
1 'polypeptide(L)'
;MNDLSENNLIRFKNLSKKKENLFANFKVKGLRGGVHFSASISVDISAAEVHPGDVLEKIIEECARIGIKEFRRAEFQFEGISSI
;
A
#
# COMPACT_ATOMS: atom_id res chain seq x y z
N MET A 1 -22.33 -14.33 -7.30
CA MET A 1 -21.04 -14.37 -6.59
C MET A 1 -20.07 -13.47 -7.34
N ASN A 2 -20.17 -12.16 -7.12
CA ASN A 2 -19.28 -11.16 -7.71
C ASN A 2 -19.12 -10.09 -6.64
N ASP A 3 -18.26 -10.36 -5.67
CA ASP A 3 -17.98 -9.38 -4.63
C ASP A 3 -16.97 -8.37 -5.19
N LEU A 4 -17.49 -7.36 -5.90
CA LEU A 4 -16.71 -6.21 -6.35
C LEU A 4 -16.01 -5.51 -5.16
N SER A 5 -16.51 -5.72 -3.93
CA SER A 5 -15.88 -5.20 -2.72
C SER A 5 -14.62 -5.97 -2.30
N GLU A 6 -14.35 -7.16 -2.85
CA GLU A 6 -13.08 -7.87 -2.60
C GLU A 6 -11.98 -7.54 -3.61
N ASN A 7 -12.31 -6.89 -4.71
CA ASN A 7 -11.35 -6.58 -5.76
C ASN A 7 -10.76 -5.16 -5.60
N ASN A 8 -9.45 -5.11 -5.37
CA ASN A 8 -8.62 -3.90 -5.39
C ASN A 8 -8.79 -2.97 -4.18
N LEU A 9 -9.23 -3.46 -3.03
CA LEU A 9 -9.24 -2.66 -1.79
C LEU A 9 -7.85 -2.59 -1.16
N ILE A 10 -7.42 -1.37 -0.87
CA ILE A 10 -6.28 -1.08 0.00
C ILE A 10 -6.81 -0.92 1.42
N ARG A 11 -6.37 -1.78 2.35
CA ARG A 11 -6.76 -1.72 3.76
C ARG A 11 -5.57 -1.31 4.61
N PHE A 12 -5.76 -0.28 5.44
CA PHE A 12 -4.81 0.00 6.52
C PHE A 12 -4.73 -1.20 7.46
N LYS A 13 -3.52 -1.53 7.89
CA LYS A 13 -3.25 -2.63 8.82
C LYS A 13 -2.85 -2.13 10.19
N ASN A 14 -1.78 -1.34 10.26
CA ASN A 14 -1.20 -0.84 11.49
C ASN A 14 -0.15 0.23 11.20
N LEU A 15 0.28 0.90 12.27
CA LEU A 15 1.55 1.61 12.30
C LEU A 15 2.63 0.66 12.85
N SER A 16 3.82 0.67 12.26
CA SER A 16 4.96 -0.10 12.76
C SER A 16 6.21 0.76 12.84
N LYS A 17 6.93 0.71 13.97
CA LYS A 17 8.25 1.32 14.10
C LYS A 17 9.33 0.34 13.63
N LYS A 18 10.20 0.75 12.71
CA LYS A 18 11.40 0.00 12.32
C LYS A 18 12.61 0.93 12.50
N LYS A 19 13.49 0.57 13.45
CA LYS A 19 14.59 1.45 13.89
C LYS A 19 14.02 2.82 14.31
N GLU A 20 14.51 3.89 13.71
CA GLU A 20 14.08 5.27 14.00
C GLU A 20 12.87 5.72 13.16
N ASN A 21 12.44 4.93 12.17
CA ASN A 21 11.37 5.33 11.27
C ASN A 21 10.03 4.69 11.65
N LEU A 22 8.94 5.42 11.41
CA LEU A 22 7.58 4.97 11.64
C LEU A 22 6.88 4.79 10.29
N PHE A 23 6.18 3.67 10.12
CA PHE A 23 5.57 3.30 8.85
C PHE A 23 4.08 3.06 9.00
N ALA A 24 3.29 3.59 8.07
CA ALA A 24 1.91 3.19 7.85
C ALA A 24 1.86 2.00 6.89
N ASN A 25 1.29 0.89 7.37
CA ASN A 25 1.24 -0.35 6.61
C ASN A 25 -0.16 -0.58 6.06
N PHE A 26 -0.21 -0.93 4.78
CA PHE A 26 -1.42 -1.24 4.04
C PHE A 26 -1.29 -2.59 3.36
N LYS A 27 -2.42 -3.27 3.16
CA LYS A 27 -2.51 -4.52 2.41
C LYS A 27 -3.47 -4.37 1.24
N VAL A 28 -3.04 -4.84 0.09
CA VAL A 28 -3.83 -4.95 -1.13
C VAL A 28 -4.11 -6.42 -1.40
N LYS A 29 -5.35 -6.71 -1.80
CA LYS A 29 -5.77 -7.98 -2.34
C LYS A 29 -6.70 -7.74 -3.53
N GLY A 30 -6.63 -8.60 -4.52
CA GLY A 30 -7.59 -8.60 -5.62
C GLY A 30 -7.47 -9.83 -6.51
N LEU A 31 -8.48 -9.98 -7.36
CA LEU A 31 -8.56 -10.98 -8.41
C LEU A 31 -8.76 -10.25 -9.74
N ARG A 32 -7.85 -10.46 -10.70
CA ARG A 32 -7.96 -9.86 -12.04
C ARG A 32 -7.53 -10.87 -13.10
N GLY A 33 -8.39 -11.14 -14.07
CA GLY A 33 -8.09 -12.07 -15.18
C GLY A 33 -7.72 -13.49 -14.71
N GLY A 34 -8.29 -13.96 -13.60
CA GLY A 34 -7.95 -15.27 -13.00
C GLY A 34 -6.69 -15.26 -12.12
N VAL A 35 -5.96 -14.15 -12.06
CA VAL A 35 -4.78 -13.99 -11.19
C VAL A 35 -5.20 -13.41 -9.85
N HIS A 36 -4.95 -14.17 -8.78
CA HIS A 36 -4.99 -13.65 -7.41
C HIS A 36 -3.70 -12.89 -7.14
N PHE A 37 -3.80 -11.63 -6.74
CA PHE A 37 -2.63 -10.83 -6.38
C PHE A 37 -2.79 -10.27 -4.96
N SER A 38 -1.66 -10.16 -4.27
CA SER A 38 -1.57 -9.47 -2.99
C SER A 38 -0.29 -8.66 -2.95
N ALA A 39 -0.39 -7.45 -2.42
CA ALA A 39 0.75 -6.59 -2.18
C ALA A 39 0.68 -6.01 -0.76
N SER A 40 1.85 -5.74 -0.19
CA SER A 40 1.98 -4.97 1.05
C SER A 40 2.62 -3.63 0.70
N ILE A 41 2.04 -2.54 1.19
CA ILE A 41 2.57 -1.19 1.01
C ILE A 41 2.95 -0.69 2.39
N SER A 42 4.20 -0.24 2.55
CA SER A 42 4.68 0.41 3.76
C SER A 42 5.14 1.81 3.39
N VAL A 43 4.50 2.82 3.96
CA VAL A 43 4.83 4.23 3.71
C VAL A 43 5.50 4.78 4.95
N ASP A 44 6.71 5.33 4.79
CA ASP A 44 7.35 6.08 5.87
C ASP A 44 6.53 7.36 6.12
N ILE A 45 6.08 7.55 7.35
CA ILE A 45 5.19 8.66 7.66
C ILE A 45 5.91 10.02 7.49
N SER A 46 7.24 10.08 7.62
CA SER A 46 7.99 11.31 7.40
C SER A 46 8.02 11.70 5.92
N ALA A 47 7.98 10.71 5.01
CA ALA A 47 7.86 10.96 3.57
C ALA A 47 6.47 11.49 3.17
N ALA A 48 5.48 11.30 4.05
CA ALA A 48 4.15 11.88 3.93
C ALA A 48 3.98 13.20 4.67
N GLU A 49 5.08 13.81 5.13
CA GLU A 49 5.09 15.09 5.85
C GLU A 49 4.15 15.12 7.08
N VAL A 50 3.90 13.96 7.68
CA VAL A 50 3.10 13.82 8.90
C VAL A 50 3.97 13.48 10.11
N HIS A 51 3.52 13.91 11.28
CA HIS A 51 4.24 13.70 12.53
C HIS A 51 3.66 12.51 13.31
N PRO A 52 4.45 11.75 14.10
CA PRO A 52 3.92 10.68 14.95
C PRO A 52 2.83 11.11 15.95
N GLY A 53 2.77 12.41 16.27
CA GLY A 53 1.76 12.99 17.17
C GLY A 53 0.49 13.48 16.46
N ASP A 54 0.42 13.39 15.13
CA ASP A 54 -0.82 13.65 14.40
C ASP A 54 -1.89 12.60 14.71
N VAL A 55 -3.16 12.96 14.53
CA VAL A 55 -4.26 12.00 14.64
C VAL A 55 -4.13 10.90 13.59
N LEU A 56 -4.53 9.68 13.96
CA LEU A 56 -4.33 8.48 13.15
C LEU A 56 -4.96 8.60 11.76
N GLU A 57 -6.15 9.21 11.66
CA GLU A 57 -6.88 9.41 10.42
C GLU A 57 -6.08 10.23 9.42
N LYS A 58 -5.43 11.31 9.87
CA LYS A 58 -4.58 12.16 9.04
C LYS A 58 -3.36 11.37 8.53
N ILE A 59 -2.71 10.61 9.41
CA ILE A 59 -1.56 9.77 9.04
C ILE A 59 -1.96 8.76 7.97
N ILE A 60 -3.12 8.11 8.14
CA ILE A 60 -3.64 7.12 7.19
C ILE A 60 -3.93 7.78 5.84
N GLU A 61 -4.62 8.93 5.82
CA GLU A 61 -5.02 9.60 4.57
C GLU A 61 -3.81 10.05 3.75
N GLU A 62 -2.87 10.75 4.38
CA GLU A 62 -1.69 11.28 3.69
C GLU A 62 -0.77 10.16 3.20
N CYS A 63 -0.55 9.13 4.02
CA CYS A 63 0.23 7.96 3.60
C CYS A 63 -0.47 7.20 2.47
N ALA A 64 -1.80 7.06 2.49
CA ALA A 64 -2.54 6.41 1.42
C ALA A 64 -2.44 7.20 0.10
N ARG A 65 -2.49 8.53 0.16
CA ARG A 65 -2.36 9.41 -1.02
C ARG A 65 -1.03 9.17 -1.76
N ILE A 66 0.08 9.12 -1.02
CA ILE A 66 1.41 8.85 -1.59
C ILE A 66 1.51 7.39 -2.03
N GLY A 67 1.05 6.44 -1.19
CA GLY A 67 1.08 5.01 -1.51
C GLY A 67 0.37 4.68 -2.83
N ILE A 68 -0.79 5.30 -3.09
CA ILE A 68 -1.52 5.12 -4.36
C ILE A 68 -0.74 5.72 -5.54
N LYS A 69 -0.17 6.91 -5.38
CA LYS A 69 0.58 7.60 -6.44
C LYS A 69 1.78 6.77 -6.89
N GLU A 70 2.57 6.26 -5.96
CA GLU A 70 3.76 5.47 -6.27
C GLU A 70 3.39 4.07 -6.78
N PHE A 71 2.39 3.41 -6.18
CA PHE A 71 1.96 2.09 -6.64
C PHE A 71 1.40 2.12 -8.08
N ARG A 72 0.70 3.18 -8.49
CA ARG A 72 0.22 3.34 -9.87
C ARG A 72 1.34 3.51 -10.89
N ARG A 73 2.51 3.99 -10.46
CA ARG A 73 3.70 4.19 -11.30
C ARG A 73 4.64 2.98 -11.29
N ALA A 74 4.39 2.01 -10.41
CA ALA A 74 5.24 0.84 -10.29
C ALA A 74 5.07 -0.07 -11.53
N GLU A 75 6.19 -0.34 -12.18
CA GLU A 75 6.29 -1.37 -13.21
C GLU A 75 6.75 -2.66 -12.54
N PHE A 76 5.91 -3.69 -12.56
CA PHE A 76 6.22 -4.99 -11.99
C PHE A 76 6.76 -5.91 -13.09
N GLN A 77 7.83 -6.63 -12.78
CA GLN A 77 8.40 -7.65 -13.65
C GLN A 77 8.38 -8.99 -12.92
N PHE A 78 8.09 -10.07 -13.65
CA PHE A 78 8.22 -11.41 -13.11
C PHE A 78 9.69 -11.81 -13.13
N GLU A 79 10.17 -12.37 -12.03
CA GLU A 79 11.52 -12.92 -11.94
C GLU A 79 11.72 -13.99 -13.02
N GLY A 80 12.85 -13.90 -13.74
CA GLY A 80 13.20 -14.85 -14.81
C GLY A 80 12.44 -14.66 -16.13
N ILE A 81 11.50 -13.72 -16.23
CA ILE A 81 10.84 -13.33 -17.49
C ILE A 81 11.37 -11.95 -17.88
N SER A 82 12.53 -11.94 -18.54
CA SER A 82 13.09 -10.73 -19.14
C SER A 82 12.31 -10.40 -20.41
N SER A 83 11.29 -9.54 -20.27
CA SER A 83 10.57 -8.82 -21.34
C SER A 83 9.91 -9.70 -22.43
N ILE A 84 8.58 -9.66 -22.48
CA ILE A 84 7.84 -9.73 -23.74
C ILE A 84 7.28 -8.34 -24.00
#